data_AF-A0A6A5WA26-F1
#
_entry.id   AF-A0A6A5WA26-F1
#
_cell.length_a   1.000
_cell.length_b   1.000
_cell.length_c   1.000
_cell.angle_alpha   90.00
_cell.angle_beta   90.00
_cell.angle_gamma   90.00
#
_symmetry.space_group_name_H-M   'P 1'
#
loop_
_entity.id
_entity.type
_entity.pdbx_description
1 polymer ?
#
loop_
_entity_poly.entity_id
_entity_poly.type
_entity_poly.pdbx_seq_one_letter_code
_entity_poly.pdbx_strand_id
1 'polypeptide(L)'
;MNSIEAALAAIESLEPGEKLVYAQIAREYDIEPTTLARRHKGLSQAFHQISTQKTLLEYKVKGLREALINERTRRKRGKPLLLKEAEEYQGGAVFWSPRKEEQVQHQKAEINRLREEARQAKAGEKEIRRQARAAARLIRQKEKADQVAEQALRQAARKTAKRLQQALKISQKGKKRSLKAPAKDTLKKRAVIRPTGSGEPQGTVVGAPALRSRRSRNITPSTRYQ
;
A
#
# COMPACT_ATOMS: atom_id res chain seq x y z
N MET A 1 6.38 35.96 -7.50
CA MET A 1 6.66 34.84 -8.42
C MET A 1 8.10 34.95 -8.87
N ASN A 2 8.77 33.83 -9.16
CA ASN A 2 10.11 33.87 -9.74
C ASN A 2 10.05 34.48 -11.14
N SER A 3 11.01 35.31 -11.54
CA SER A 3 11.02 35.95 -12.87
C SER A 3 10.94 34.91 -13.99
N ILE A 4 11.62 33.77 -13.82
CA ILE A 4 11.60 32.64 -14.76
C ILE A 4 10.20 32.05 -14.94
N GLU A 5 9.42 31.92 -13.86
CA GLU A 5 8.06 31.38 -13.92
C GLU A 5 7.11 32.37 -14.60
N ALA A 6 7.27 33.66 -14.33
CA ALA A 6 6.50 34.72 -14.98
C ALA A 6 6.78 34.77 -16.49
N ALA A 7 8.05 34.64 -16.91
CA ALA A 7 8.42 34.59 -18.32
C ALA A 7 7.91 33.32 -19.03
N LEU A 8 7.87 32.17 -18.34
CA LEU A 8 7.26 30.96 -18.89
C LEU A 8 5.75 31.10 -19.04
N ALA A 9 5.07 31.73 -18.08
CA ALA A 9 3.64 32.01 -18.17
C ALA A 9 3.33 32.97 -19.34
N ALA A 10 4.18 33.98 -19.57
CA ALA A 10 4.05 34.87 -20.72
C ALA A 10 4.15 34.10 -22.05
N ILE A 11 5.08 33.14 -22.15
CA ILE A 11 5.19 32.25 -23.32
C ILE A 11 3.93 31.41 -23.53
N GLU A 12 3.35 30.87 -22.46
CA GLU A 12 2.13 30.05 -22.53
C GLU A 12 0.87 30.88 -22.86
N SER A 13 0.90 32.19 -22.64
CA SER A 13 -0.21 33.11 -22.95
C SER A 13 -0.23 33.63 -24.40
N LEU A 14 0.81 33.36 -25.19
CA LEU A 14 0.87 33.79 -26.60
C LEU A 14 -0.17 33.06 -27.45
N GLU A 15 -0.70 33.74 -28.45
CA GLU A 15 -1.69 33.14 -29.34
C GLU A 15 -1.03 32.06 -30.24
N PRO A 16 -1.73 30.94 -30.49
CA PRO A 16 -1.21 29.89 -31.35
C PRO A 16 -1.04 30.40 -32.79
N GLY A 17 0.20 30.70 -33.17
CA GLY A 17 0.55 31.27 -34.48
C GLY A 17 1.46 32.50 -34.40
N GLU A 18 1.56 33.14 -33.24
CA GLU A 18 2.50 34.23 -33.00
C GLU A 18 3.94 33.73 -32.98
N LYS A 19 4.86 34.54 -33.52
CA LYS A 19 6.28 34.19 -33.55
C LYS A 19 6.89 34.32 -32.16
N LEU A 20 7.20 33.18 -31.55
CA LEU A 20 7.88 33.11 -30.27
C LEU A 20 9.35 33.58 -30.38
N VAL A 21 9.64 34.79 -29.89
CA VAL A 21 11.02 35.34 -29.83
C VAL A 21 11.50 35.40 -28.38
N TYR A 22 12.30 34.40 -27.97
CA TYR A 22 12.81 34.30 -26.60
C TYR A 22 13.56 35.55 -26.09
N ALA A 23 14.26 36.26 -26.98
CA ALA A 23 15.05 37.43 -26.59
C ALA A 23 14.20 38.64 -26.17
N GLN A 24 12.97 38.78 -26.68
CA GLN A 24 12.07 39.89 -26.33
C GLN A 24 11.50 39.68 -24.93
N ILE A 25 10.90 38.51 -24.70
CA ILE A 25 10.33 38.12 -23.41
C ILE A 25 11.41 38.09 -22.32
N ALA A 26 12.62 37.60 -22.63
CA ALA A 26 13.70 37.55 -21.67
C ALA A 26 14.18 38.95 -21.21
N ARG A 27 14.08 39.98 -22.07
CA ARG A 27 14.39 41.37 -21.71
C ARG A 27 13.33 41.99 -20.81
N GLU A 28 12.06 41.64 -20.99
CA GLU A 28 10.95 42.16 -20.17
C GLU A 28 11.02 41.67 -18.72
N TYR A 29 11.55 40.47 -18.51
CA TYR A 29 11.61 39.81 -17.19
C TYR A 29 13.03 39.73 -16.59
N ASP A 30 14.02 40.42 -17.18
CA ASP A 30 15.42 40.43 -16.74
C ASP A 30 16.06 39.03 -16.60
N ILE A 31 15.93 38.20 -17.63
CA ILE A 31 16.48 36.82 -17.65
C ILE A 31 17.39 36.63 -18.86
N GLU A 32 18.41 35.80 -18.71
CA GLU A 32 19.20 35.28 -19.82
C GLU A 32 18.33 34.52 -20.84
N PRO A 33 18.26 34.93 -22.13
CA PRO A 33 17.43 34.28 -23.14
C PRO A 33 17.73 32.78 -23.31
N THR A 34 18.99 32.39 -23.11
CA THR A 34 19.47 31.01 -23.15
C THR A 34 18.83 30.15 -22.05
N THR A 35 18.70 30.72 -20.85
CA THR A 35 18.10 30.07 -19.67
C THR A 35 16.61 29.87 -19.87
N LEU A 36 15.91 30.90 -20.35
CA LEU A 36 14.48 30.83 -20.67
C LEU A 36 14.19 29.78 -21.74
N ALA A 37 14.94 29.79 -22.85
CA ALA A 37 14.78 28.83 -23.94
C ALA A 37 15.01 27.38 -23.48
N ARG A 38 16.05 27.14 -22.67
CA ARG A 38 16.35 25.80 -22.15
C ARG A 38 15.25 25.28 -21.23
N ARG A 39 14.76 26.13 -20.33
CA ARG A 39 13.67 25.80 -19.39
C ARG A 39 12.37 25.51 -20.16
N HIS A 40 11.97 26.40 -21.06
CA HIS A 40 10.75 26.24 -21.84
C HIS A 40 10.77 24.98 -22.71
N LYS A 41 11.87 24.74 -23.44
CA LYS A 41 12.02 23.53 -24.27
C LYS A 41 12.01 22.25 -23.44
N GLY A 42 12.68 22.25 -22.28
CA GLY A 42 12.68 21.10 -21.38
C GLY A 42 11.29 20.75 -20.86
N LEU A 43 10.51 21.78 -20.46
CA LEU A 43 9.11 21.59 -20.04
C LEU A 43 8.23 21.12 -21.20
N SER A 44 8.33 21.75 -22.37
CA SER A 44 7.56 21.37 -23.56
C SER A 44 7.81 19.92 -23.98
N GLN A 45 9.07 19.47 -23.96
CA GLN A 45 9.42 18.07 -24.23
C GLN A 45 8.82 17.11 -23.19
N ALA A 46 8.91 17.46 -21.90
CA ALA A 46 8.31 16.66 -20.83
C ALA A 46 6.79 16.60 -20.95
N PHE A 47 6.13 17.72 -21.25
CA PHE A 47 4.68 17.78 -21.50
C PHE A 47 4.28 16.92 -22.70
N HIS A 48 5.02 16.99 -23.80
CA HIS A 48 4.77 16.15 -24.98
C HIS A 48 4.93 14.66 -24.65
N GLN A 49 5.97 14.29 -23.91
CA GLN A 49 6.18 12.92 -23.46
C GLN A 49 5.05 12.44 -22.54
N ILE A 50 4.59 13.28 -21.61
CA ILE A 50 3.49 12.94 -20.70
C ILE A 50 2.18 12.80 -21.48
N SER A 51 1.91 13.71 -22.42
CA SER A 51 0.72 13.67 -23.27
C SER A 51 0.68 12.38 -24.11
N THR A 52 1.78 12.02 -24.77
CA THR A 52 1.88 10.79 -25.56
C THR A 52 1.75 9.54 -24.71
N GLN A 53 2.32 9.52 -23.50
CA GLN A 53 2.13 8.42 -22.56
C GLN A 53 0.67 8.31 -22.09
N LYS A 54 0.02 9.44 -21.82
CA LYS A 54 -1.38 9.48 -21.39
C LYS A 54 -2.29 8.92 -22.47
N THR A 55 -2.16 9.36 -23.72
CA THR A 55 -2.98 8.84 -24.83
C THR A 55 -2.76 7.35 -25.03
N LEU A 56 -1.52 6.87 -24.97
CA LEU A 56 -1.20 5.44 -25.07
C LEU A 56 -1.85 4.63 -23.93
N LEU A 57 -1.83 5.15 -22.70
CA LEU A 57 -2.47 4.52 -21.55
C LEU A 57 -4.00 4.50 -21.70
N GLU A 58 -4.61 5.57 -22.19
CA GLU A 58 -6.04 5.62 -22.46
C GLU A 58 -6.47 4.56 -23.47
N TYR A 59 -5.73 4.40 -24.57
CA TYR A 59 -5.98 3.33 -25.54
C TYR A 59 -5.84 1.93 -24.95
N LYS A 60 -4.80 1.70 -24.14
CA LYS A 60 -4.62 0.41 -23.44
C LYS A 60 -5.78 0.11 -22.49
N VAL A 61 -6.20 1.09 -21.69
CA VAL A 61 -7.33 0.93 -20.76
C VAL A 61 -8.62 0.65 -21.54
N LYS A 62 -8.86 1.35 -22.66
CA LYS A 62 -10.02 1.10 -23.53
C LYS A 62 -10.00 -0.33 -24.08
N GLY A 63 -8.87 -0.78 -24.64
CA GLY A 63 -8.73 -2.13 -25.18
C GLY A 63 -8.91 -3.22 -24.13
N LEU A 64 -8.39 -3.03 -22.91
CA LEU A 64 -8.59 -3.96 -21.80
C LEU A 64 -10.06 -4.03 -21.36
N ARG A 65 -10.76 -2.89 -21.32
CA ARG A 65 -12.20 -2.86 -21.01
C ARG A 65 -13.01 -3.61 -22.06
N GLU A 66 -12.74 -3.38 -23.33
CA GLU A 66 -13.40 -4.08 -24.45
C GLU A 66 -13.12 -5.58 -24.41
N ALA A 67 -11.87 -5.98 -24.19
CA ALA A 67 -11.49 -7.38 -24.03
C ALA A 67 -12.25 -8.05 -22.87
N LEU A 68 -12.37 -7.37 -21.72
CA LEU A 68 -13.12 -7.87 -20.56
C LEU A 68 -14.62 -7.99 -20.85
N ILE A 69 -15.20 -7.04 -21.59
CA ILE A 69 -16.60 -7.12 -22.03
C ILE A 69 -16.80 -8.32 -22.96
N ASN A 70 -15.94 -8.47 -23.97
CA ASN A 70 -15.99 -9.57 -24.94
C ASN A 70 -15.82 -10.94 -24.29
N GLU A 71 -14.94 -11.04 -23.30
CA GLU A 71 -14.73 -12.24 -22.51
C GLU A 71 -16.00 -12.60 -21.72
N ARG A 72 -16.59 -11.61 -21.05
CA ARG A 72 -17.83 -11.78 -20.28
C ARG A 72 -19.01 -12.15 -21.18
N THR A 73 -19.11 -11.58 -22.38
CA THR A 73 -20.20 -11.90 -23.32
C THR A 73 -19.99 -13.27 -23.97
N ARG A 74 -18.76 -13.66 -24.32
CA ARG A 74 -18.44 -15.02 -24.82
C ARG A 74 -18.85 -16.09 -23.82
N ARG A 75 -18.57 -15.90 -22.52
CA ARG A 75 -19.03 -16.81 -21.45
C ARG A 75 -20.56 -16.94 -21.37
N LYS A 76 -21.33 -15.94 -21.81
CA LYS A 76 -22.80 -16.02 -21.86
C LYS A 76 -23.31 -16.79 -23.08
N ARG A 77 -22.60 -16.74 -24.20
CA ARG A 77 -22.98 -17.42 -25.47
C ARG A 77 -22.84 -18.95 -25.37
N GLY A 78 -21.89 -19.44 -24.58
CA GLY A 78 -21.63 -20.89 -24.43
C GLY A 78 -22.60 -21.66 -23.54
N LYS A 79 -23.77 -21.11 -23.21
CA LYS A 79 -24.82 -21.90 -22.56
C LYS A 79 -25.66 -22.51 -23.67
N PRO A 80 -25.48 -23.79 -24.01
CA PRO A 80 -26.45 -24.46 -24.87
C PRO A 80 -27.83 -24.25 -24.25
N LEU A 81 -28.82 -23.93 -25.07
CA LEU A 81 -30.20 -24.04 -24.65
C LEU A 81 -30.35 -25.47 -24.14
N LEU A 82 -30.51 -25.62 -22.83
CA LEU A 82 -30.96 -26.88 -22.24
C LEU A 82 -32.41 -27.02 -22.70
N LEU A 83 -32.58 -27.45 -23.95
CA LEU A 83 -33.79 -28.11 -24.39
C LEU A 83 -33.93 -29.23 -23.38
N LYS A 84 -34.92 -29.10 -22.49
CA LYS A 84 -35.38 -30.25 -21.72
C LYS A 84 -35.54 -31.35 -22.76
N GLU A 85 -34.97 -32.52 -22.49
CA GLU A 85 -35.29 -33.72 -23.26
C GLU A 85 -36.81 -33.71 -23.36
N ALA A 86 -37.31 -33.45 -24.57
CA ALA A 86 -38.73 -33.57 -24.80
C ALA A 86 -39.05 -34.99 -24.37
N GLU A 87 -40.09 -35.15 -23.53
CA GLU A 87 -40.64 -36.46 -23.21
C GLU A 87 -40.54 -37.32 -24.47
N GLU A 88 -39.77 -38.39 -24.35
CA GLU A 88 -39.40 -39.37 -25.38
C GLU A 88 -40.21 -39.13 -26.66
N TYR A 89 -39.62 -38.41 -27.65
CA TYR A 89 -40.35 -37.96 -28.82
C TYR A 89 -40.88 -39.19 -29.58
N GLN A 90 -42.13 -39.55 -29.31
CA GLN A 90 -42.79 -40.77 -29.81
C GLN A 90 -43.12 -40.70 -31.31
N GLY A 91 -42.42 -39.84 -32.07
CA GLY A 91 -42.54 -39.73 -33.53
C GLY A 91 -43.89 -39.19 -34.03
N GLY A 92 -44.80 -38.80 -33.13
CA GLY A 92 -46.14 -38.32 -33.47
C GLY A 92 -46.25 -36.78 -33.49
N ALA A 93 -47.18 -36.26 -34.30
CA ALA A 93 -47.54 -34.85 -34.27
C ALA A 93 -48.11 -34.47 -32.89
N VAL A 94 -47.45 -33.54 -32.18
CA VAL A 94 -47.95 -33.02 -30.90
C VAL A 94 -49.07 -32.03 -31.19
N PHE A 95 -50.32 -32.41 -30.92
CA PHE A 95 -51.45 -31.51 -31.02
C PHE A 95 -51.39 -30.43 -29.92
N TRP A 96 -51.20 -29.18 -30.34
CA TRP A 96 -51.17 -28.01 -29.45
C TRP A 96 -52.59 -27.45 -29.27
N SER A 97 -53.34 -28.05 -28.34
CA SER A 97 -54.61 -27.47 -27.91
C SER A 97 -54.39 -26.38 -26.86
N PRO A 98 -55.30 -25.39 -26.71
CA PRO A 98 -55.17 -24.31 -25.73
C PRO A 98 -54.89 -24.79 -24.30
N ARG A 99 -55.50 -25.91 -23.90
CA ARG A 99 -55.27 -26.54 -22.59
C ARG A 99 -53.82 -27.02 -22.39
N LYS A 100 -53.15 -27.45 -23.46
CA LYS A 100 -51.75 -27.91 -23.41
C LYS A 100 -50.78 -26.74 -23.33
N GLU A 101 -51.13 -25.60 -23.93
CA GLU A 101 -50.37 -24.35 -23.79
C GLU A 101 -50.39 -23.86 -22.33
N GLU A 102 -51.56 -23.86 -21.69
CA GLU A 102 -51.70 -23.49 -20.27
C GLU A 102 -50.81 -24.36 -19.36
N GLN A 103 -50.80 -25.68 -19.55
CA GLN A 103 -49.96 -26.60 -18.78
C GLN A 103 -48.46 -26.28 -18.91
N VAL A 104 -47.99 -25.97 -20.12
CA VAL A 104 -46.59 -25.57 -20.34
C VAL A 104 -46.28 -24.24 -19.66
N GLN A 105 -47.22 -23.29 -19.64
CA GLN A 105 -47.05 -22.02 -18.93
C GLN A 105 -47.00 -22.23 -17.41
N HIS A 106 -47.85 -23.10 -16.86
CA HIS A 106 -47.81 -23.48 -15.44
C HIS A 106 -46.46 -24.09 -15.06
N GLN A 107 -45.96 -25.05 -15.84
CA GLN A 107 -44.63 -25.65 -15.60
C GLN A 107 -43.49 -24.62 -15.69
N LYS A 108 -43.57 -23.67 -16.63
CA LYS A 108 -42.59 -22.56 -16.73
C LYS A 108 -42.67 -21.64 -15.51
N ALA A 109 -43.87 -21.32 -15.05
CA ALA A 109 -44.08 -20.49 -13.87
C ALA A 109 -43.51 -21.17 -12.61
N GLU A 110 -43.75 -22.47 -12.42
CA GLU A 110 -43.19 -23.25 -11.32
C GLU A 110 -41.65 -23.27 -11.36
N ILE A 111 -41.05 -23.50 -12.52
CA ILE A 111 -39.59 -23.46 -12.68
C ILE A 111 -39.03 -22.08 -12.38
N ASN A 112 -39.72 -21.02 -12.79
CA ASN A 112 -39.32 -19.66 -12.46
C ASN A 112 -39.41 -19.37 -10.97
N ARG A 113 -40.48 -19.83 -10.28
CA ARG A 113 -40.62 -19.72 -8.83
C ARG A 113 -39.49 -20.42 -8.09
N LEU A 114 -39.21 -21.70 -8.42
CA LEU A 114 -38.09 -22.45 -7.85
C LEU A 114 -36.75 -21.74 -8.06
N ARG A 115 -36.58 -21.09 -9.22
CA ARG A 115 -35.36 -20.33 -9.53
C ARG A 115 -35.25 -19.06 -8.70
N GLU A 116 -36.36 -18.38 -8.42
CA GLU A 116 -36.40 -17.19 -7.57
C GLU A 116 -36.15 -17.55 -6.10
N GLU A 117 -36.78 -18.60 -5.60
CA GLU A 117 -36.54 -19.15 -4.27
C GLU A 117 -35.07 -19.52 -4.09
N ALA A 118 -34.47 -20.22 -5.06
CA ALA A 118 -33.03 -20.54 -5.03
C ALA A 118 -32.14 -19.29 -5.07
N ARG A 119 -32.56 -18.20 -5.73
CA ARG A 119 -31.83 -16.92 -5.70
C ARG A 119 -31.94 -16.25 -4.34
N GLN A 120 -33.11 -16.27 -3.72
CA GLN A 120 -33.35 -15.71 -2.38
C GLN A 120 -32.57 -16.50 -1.32
N ALA A 121 -32.62 -17.84 -1.35
CA ALA A 121 -31.84 -18.69 -0.45
C ALA A 121 -30.34 -18.41 -0.55
N LYS A 122 -29.79 -18.30 -1.78
CA LYS A 122 -28.39 -17.94 -2.01
C LYS A 122 -28.05 -16.52 -1.59
N ALA A 123 -29.00 -15.59 -1.64
CA ALA A 123 -28.80 -14.22 -1.14
C ALA A 123 -28.71 -14.22 0.39
N GLY A 124 -29.65 -14.89 1.07
CA GLY A 124 -29.66 -15.07 2.52
C GLY A 124 -28.37 -15.74 3.02
N GLU A 125 -27.93 -16.82 2.39
CA GLU A 125 -26.68 -17.50 2.75
C GLU A 125 -25.46 -16.57 2.65
N LYS A 126 -25.41 -15.73 1.61
CA LYS A 126 -24.34 -14.72 1.45
C LYS A 126 -24.37 -13.66 2.54
N GLU A 127 -25.56 -13.23 2.95
CA GLU A 127 -25.73 -12.26 4.02
C GLU A 127 -25.29 -12.84 5.36
N ILE A 128 -25.70 -14.06 5.69
CA ILE A 128 -25.24 -14.79 6.87
C ILE A 128 -23.70 -14.91 6.86
N ARG A 129 -23.11 -15.27 5.71
CA ARG A 129 -21.65 -15.36 5.57
C ARG A 129 -20.95 -14.01 5.75
N ARG A 130 -21.56 -12.91 5.30
CA ARG A 130 -21.03 -11.55 5.50
C ARG A 130 -21.09 -11.17 6.98
N GLN A 131 -22.21 -11.44 7.64
CA GLN A 131 -22.40 -11.19 9.08
C GLN A 131 -21.39 -11.98 9.90
N ALA A 132 -21.21 -13.28 9.63
CA ALA A 132 -20.21 -14.12 10.29
C ALA A 132 -18.78 -13.57 10.13
N ARG A 133 -18.43 -13.10 8.92
CA ARG A 133 -17.11 -12.47 8.67
C ARG A 133 -16.95 -11.14 9.42
N ALA A 134 -18.00 -10.33 9.50
CA ALA A 134 -17.98 -9.07 10.24
C ALA A 134 -17.82 -9.32 11.75
N ALA A 135 -18.59 -10.26 12.30
CA ALA A 135 -18.46 -10.69 13.69
C ALA A 135 -17.04 -11.20 13.99
N ALA A 136 -16.49 -12.07 13.14
CA ALA A 136 -15.13 -12.58 13.30
C ALA A 136 -14.07 -11.45 13.26
N ARG A 137 -14.26 -10.41 12.44
CA ARG A 137 -13.35 -9.24 12.42
C ARG A 137 -13.40 -8.46 13.72
N LEU A 138 -14.58 -8.24 14.28
CA LEU A 138 -14.74 -7.54 15.55
C LEU A 138 -14.07 -8.31 16.69
N ILE A 139 -14.25 -9.63 16.75
CA ILE A 139 -13.59 -10.48 17.75
C ILE A 139 -12.08 -10.35 17.64
N ARG A 140 -11.53 -10.50 16.42
CA ARG A 140 -10.08 -10.42 16.18
C ARG A 140 -9.49 -9.05 16.50
N GLN A 141 -10.26 -7.98 16.35
CA GLN A 141 -9.84 -6.63 16.74
C GLN A 141 -9.83 -6.47 18.26
N LYS A 142 -10.86 -6.97 18.96
CA LYS A 142 -10.91 -6.96 20.42
C LYS A 142 -9.74 -7.74 21.02
N GLU A 143 -9.52 -8.98 20.58
CA GLU A 143 -8.39 -9.80 21.04
C GLU A 143 -7.04 -9.09 20.84
N LYS A 144 -6.83 -8.44 19.69
CA LYS A 144 -5.60 -7.68 19.44
C LYS A 144 -5.49 -6.46 20.36
N ALA A 145 -6.58 -5.74 20.59
CA ALA A 145 -6.60 -4.61 21.51
C ALA A 145 -6.30 -5.06 22.95
N ASP A 146 -6.89 -6.17 23.38
CA ASP A 146 -6.69 -6.75 24.70
C ASP A 146 -5.24 -7.21 24.88
N GLN A 147 -4.65 -7.87 23.87
CA GLN A 147 -3.23 -8.25 23.88
C GLN A 147 -2.31 -7.03 24.00
N VAL A 148 -2.59 -5.96 23.25
CA VAL A 148 -1.79 -4.73 23.31
C VAL A 148 -1.96 -4.03 24.67
N ALA A 149 -3.18 -4.00 25.21
CA ALA A 149 -3.45 -3.45 26.54
C ALA A 149 -2.71 -4.25 27.62
N GLU A 150 -2.76 -5.58 27.57
CA GLU A 150 -2.05 -6.45 28.51
C GLU A 150 -0.52 -6.25 28.42
N GLN A 151 0.02 -6.14 27.21
CA GLN A 151 1.45 -5.83 27.02
C GLN A 151 1.81 -4.45 27.59
N ALA A 152 0.97 -3.44 27.38
CA ALA A 152 1.18 -2.10 27.93
C ALA A 152 1.15 -2.12 29.47
N LEU A 153 0.21 -2.84 30.08
CA LEU A 153 0.13 -3.03 31.53
C LEU A 153 1.38 -3.75 32.06
N ARG A 154 1.84 -4.82 31.40
CA ARG A 154 3.07 -5.53 31.78
C ARG A 154 4.30 -4.63 31.69
N GLN A 155 4.40 -3.80 30.65
CA GLN A 155 5.50 -2.85 30.51
C GLN A 155 5.43 -1.75 31.57
N ALA A 156 4.25 -1.22 31.88
CA ALA A 156 4.04 -0.24 32.95
C ALA A 156 4.45 -0.83 34.31
N ALA A 157 3.99 -2.06 34.63
CA ALA A 157 4.35 -2.77 35.85
C ALA A 157 5.86 -3.01 35.97
N ARG A 158 6.55 -3.36 34.87
CA ARG A 158 8.01 -3.48 34.86
C ARG A 158 8.70 -2.15 35.13
N LYS A 159 8.20 -1.05 34.55
CA LYS A 159 8.76 0.30 34.78
C LYS A 159 8.54 0.76 36.22
N THR A 160 7.35 0.55 36.79
CA THR A 160 7.06 0.89 38.19
C THR A 160 7.93 0.06 39.14
N ALA A 161 8.05 -1.25 38.93
CA ALA A 161 8.92 -2.11 39.73
C ALA A 161 10.39 -1.65 39.70
N LYS A 162 10.92 -1.29 38.52
CA LYS A 162 12.28 -0.75 38.39
C LYS A 162 12.48 0.56 39.16
N ARG A 163 11.51 1.49 39.08
CA ARG A 163 11.55 2.76 39.82
C ARG A 163 11.53 2.52 41.33
N LEU A 164 10.69 1.59 41.81
CA LEU A 164 10.63 1.21 43.22
C LEU A 164 11.97 0.62 43.69
N GLN A 165 12.56 -0.29 42.91
CA GLN A 165 13.88 -0.86 43.23
C GLN A 165 14.97 0.22 43.31
N GLN A 166 14.98 1.18 42.37
CA GLN A 166 15.94 2.30 42.41
C GLN A 166 15.73 3.18 43.64
N ALA A 167 14.49 3.52 43.98
CA ALA A 167 14.16 4.31 45.17
C ALA A 167 14.61 3.61 46.47
N LEU A 168 14.36 2.30 46.59
CA LEU A 168 14.83 1.49 47.72
C LEU A 168 16.36 1.49 47.82
N LYS A 169 17.09 1.30 46.71
CA LYS A 169 18.56 1.36 46.68
C LYS A 169 19.10 2.73 47.11
N ILE A 170 18.50 3.82 46.63
CA ILE A 170 18.90 5.20 46.97
C ILE A 170 18.66 5.45 48.47
N SER A 171 17.50 5.08 49.00
CA SER A 171 17.16 5.23 50.42
C SER A 171 18.13 4.48 51.33
N GLN A 172 18.49 3.24 50.98
CA GLN A 172 19.50 2.47 51.71
C GLN A 172 20.89 3.11 51.68
N LYS A 173 21.29 3.71 50.54
CA LYS A 173 22.58 4.42 50.41
C LYS A 173 22.59 5.73 51.20
N GLY A 174 21.45 6.43 51.29
CA GLY A 174 21.28 7.65 52.11
C GLY A 174 21.46 7.38 53.61
N LYS A 175 20.78 6.36 54.15
CA LYS A 175 20.96 5.93 55.55
C LYS A 175 22.41 5.54 55.88
N LYS A 176 23.15 4.94 54.94
CA LYS A 176 24.57 4.57 55.16
C LYS A 176 25.52 5.77 55.10
N ARG A 177 25.19 6.85 54.37
CA ARG A 177 26.02 8.07 54.30
C ARG A 177 25.75 9.03 55.45
N SER A 178 24.52 9.14 55.94
CA SER A 178 24.20 9.98 57.11
C SER A 178 24.85 9.49 58.41
N LEU A 179 25.32 8.24 58.45
CA LEU A 179 26.09 7.69 59.56
C LEU A 179 27.61 7.92 59.44
N LYS A 180 28.09 8.60 58.38
CA LYS A 180 29.53 8.90 58.18
C LYS A 180 29.76 10.41 58.12
N ALA A 181 30.46 10.94 59.13
CA ALA A 181 30.82 12.36 59.23
C ALA A 181 31.78 12.79 58.10
N PRO A 182 31.68 14.02 57.58
CA PRO A 182 32.53 14.47 56.47
C PRO A 182 33.90 14.95 56.98
N ALA A 183 34.97 14.39 56.43
CA ALA A 183 36.34 14.88 56.63
C ALA A 183 36.66 16.00 55.63
N LYS A 184 37.37 17.04 56.09
CA LYS A 184 37.71 18.27 55.36
C LYS A 184 38.69 18.03 54.21
N ASP A 185 38.44 18.67 53.06
CA ASP A 185 39.28 18.66 51.87
C ASP A 185 40.56 19.50 52.03
N THR A 186 41.70 18.94 51.63
CA THR A 186 42.93 19.70 51.37
C THR A 186 43.41 19.45 49.93
N LEU A 187 43.43 20.53 49.15
CA LEU A 187 44.03 20.65 47.83
C LEU A 187 45.56 20.47 47.86
N LYS A 188 46.12 19.56 47.05
CA LYS A 188 47.49 19.66 46.50
C LYS A 188 47.61 19.11 45.08
N LYS A 189 48.47 19.76 44.30
CA LYS A 189 48.62 19.71 42.83
C LYS A 189 49.64 18.67 42.35
N ARG A 190 49.38 18.17 41.12
CA ARG A 190 50.26 17.74 40.00
C ARG A 190 51.43 16.76 40.22
N ALA A 191 51.47 15.73 39.38
CA ALA A 191 52.64 15.38 38.56
C ALA A 191 52.23 14.58 37.31
N VAL A 192 52.87 14.88 36.18
CA VAL A 192 52.71 14.24 34.86
C VAL A 192 53.76 13.14 34.74
N ILE A 193 53.37 11.89 34.48
CA ILE A 193 54.22 10.83 33.91
C ILE A 193 53.32 9.88 33.09
N ARG A 194 53.65 9.67 31.81
CA ARG A 194 53.25 8.47 31.03
C ARG A 194 54.31 7.40 31.24
N PRO A 195 53.92 6.11 31.31
CA PRO A 195 54.55 5.14 30.44
C PRO A 195 53.54 4.20 29.74
N THR A 196 53.94 3.83 28.54
CA THR A 196 53.47 2.74 27.69
C THR A 196 53.56 1.36 28.37
N GLY A 197 52.60 0.47 28.09
CA GLY A 197 52.69 -0.95 28.46
C GLY A 197 51.42 -1.77 28.20
N SER A 198 51.44 -2.48 27.06
CA SER A 198 50.89 -3.85 26.81
C SER A 198 49.58 -4.30 27.47
N GLY A 199 48.64 -4.73 26.61
CA GLY A 199 47.54 -5.61 26.99
C GLY A 199 46.57 -5.87 25.85
N GLU A 200 46.87 -6.83 24.97
CA GLU A 200 45.86 -7.50 24.17
C GLU A 200 44.83 -8.17 25.09
N PRO A 201 43.56 -8.29 24.64
CA PRO A 201 43.09 -9.65 24.42
C PRO A 201 42.35 -9.80 23.08
N GLN A 202 42.89 -10.72 22.28
CA GLN A 202 42.20 -11.80 21.57
C GLN A 202 40.67 -11.74 21.51
N GLY A 203 40.15 -11.83 20.28
CA GLY A 203 38.91 -12.57 20.01
C GLY A 203 37.79 -11.77 19.38
N THR A 204 37.85 -11.55 18.05
CA THR A 204 36.63 -11.58 17.23
C THR A 204 36.96 -12.16 15.86
N VAL A 205 36.31 -13.29 15.57
CA VAL A 205 36.26 -13.91 14.24
C VAL A 205 35.71 -12.86 13.27
N VAL A 206 36.54 -12.42 12.33
CA VAL A 206 36.14 -11.53 11.24
C VAL A 206 35.18 -12.32 10.34
N GLY A 207 33.88 -12.15 10.56
CA GLY A 207 32.87 -12.53 9.59
C GLY A 207 33.14 -11.78 8.28
N ALA A 208 33.10 -12.51 7.16
CA ALA A 208 33.32 -11.96 5.83
C ALA A 208 32.46 -10.69 5.60
N PRO A 209 33.03 -9.62 4.99
CA PRO A 209 32.30 -8.37 4.80
C PRO A 209 31.06 -8.62 3.93
N ALA A 210 29.92 -8.06 4.35
CA ALA A 210 28.69 -8.10 3.59
C ALA A 210 28.93 -7.59 2.15
N LEU A 211 28.53 -8.37 1.15
CA LEU A 211 28.66 -8.01 -0.26
C LEU A 211 27.85 -6.73 -0.53
N ARG A 212 28.56 -5.61 -0.72
CA ARG A 212 27.97 -4.31 -1.05
C ARG A 212 27.96 -4.13 -2.57
N SER A 213 26.83 -3.71 -3.12
CA SER A 213 26.78 -3.29 -4.53
C SER A 213 27.66 -2.05 -4.78
N ARG A 214 28.02 -1.76 -6.04
CA ARG A 214 28.69 -0.51 -6.45
C ARG A 214 28.00 0.78 -5.97
N ARG A 215 26.72 0.69 -5.56
CA ARG A 215 25.91 1.79 -5.03
C ARG A 215 25.60 1.64 -3.53
N SER A 216 26.49 0.97 -2.79
CA SER A 216 26.47 0.83 -1.32
C SER A 216 25.17 0.29 -0.69
N ARG A 217 24.36 -0.45 -1.47
CA ARG A 217 23.20 -1.19 -0.95
C ARG A 217 23.59 -2.58 -0.47
N ASN A 218 23.01 -3.00 0.66
CA ASN A 218 23.12 -4.35 1.20
C ASN A 218 22.40 -5.35 0.26
N ILE A 219 23.10 -6.41 -0.14
CA ILE A 219 22.55 -7.49 -0.96
C ILE A 219 22.16 -8.65 -0.04
N THR A 220 20.87 -8.98 0.01
CA THR A 220 20.38 -10.20 0.64
C THR A 220 20.34 -11.32 -0.41
N PRO A 221 21.15 -12.40 -0.30
CA PRO A 221 21.06 -13.51 -1.22
C PRO A 221 19.73 -14.25 -1.07
N SER A 222 19.16 -14.67 -2.20
CA SER A 222 17.91 -15.45 -2.27
C SER A 222 18.18 -16.92 -1.91
N THR A 223 17.34 -17.50 -1.06
CA THR A 223 17.38 -18.92 -0.65
C THR A 223 16.83 -19.90 -1.70
N ARG A 224 16.54 -19.44 -2.92
CA ARG A 224 15.91 -20.29 -3.96
C ARG A 224 16.84 -21.40 -4.51
N TYR A 225 18.14 -21.34 -4.23
CA TYR A 225 19.13 -22.30 -4.72
C TYR A 225 20.07 -22.77 -3.58
N GLN A 226 19.49 -23.07 -2.41
CA GLN A 226 20.17 -23.82 -1.35
C GLN A 226 19.56 -25.21 -1.22
#